data_AF-A0A7J4IWE0-F1
#
_entry.id   AF-A0A7J4IWE0-F1
#
_cell.length_a   1.000
_cell.length_b   1.000
_cell.length_c   1.000
_cell.angle_alpha   90.00
_cell.angle_beta   90.00
_cell.angle_gamma   90.00
#
_symmetry.space_group_name_H-M   'P 1'
#
loop_
_entity.id
_entity.type
_entity.pdbx_description
1 polymer ?
#
loop_
_entity_poly.entity_id
_entity_poly.type
_entity_poly.pdbx_seq_one_letter_code
_entity_poly.pdbx_strand_id
1 'polypeptide(L)'
;MVDVDTALRASAYNDRKRKSNGERDGGKPTSKKIEPFDPLMHSIKELADAYSMWLVIIYGVAVAAGIRYLLMPRIEGPGPLLYLLPLLLSATIIPLHKIILPTKYNELYTNGNWFRGIFLFIFTWLALSFILSNPPLADIAPPTLAGGIDIEQTEGIEDTTWKDGIYTIDLNQ
;
A
#
# COMPACT_ATOMS: atom_id res chain seq x y z
N MET A 1 -17.91 35.43 -2.19
CA MET A 1 -16.53 35.97 -2.19
C MET A 1 -16.28 36.55 -0.81
N VAL A 2 -15.15 36.22 -0.18
CA VAL A 2 -14.78 36.79 1.13
C VAL A 2 -13.94 38.02 0.86
N ASP A 3 -14.37 39.18 1.36
CA ASP A 3 -13.67 40.44 1.15
C ASP A 3 -12.27 40.42 1.75
N VAL A 4 -11.32 41.00 1.03
CA VAL A 4 -9.91 41.09 1.42
C VAL A 4 -9.78 41.73 2.81
N ASP A 5 -10.64 42.69 3.14
CA ASP A 5 -10.68 43.33 4.46
C ASP A 5 -11.15 42.40 5.58
N THR A 6 -12.06 41.47 5.27
CA THR A 6 -12.49 40.44 6.22
C THR A 6 -11.38 39.40 6.44
N ALA A 7 -10.65 39.05 5.38
CA ALA A 7 -9.49 38.17 5.48
C ALA A 7 -8.34 38.81 6.28
N LEU A 8 -8.05 40.10 6.07
CA LEU A 8 -7.03 40.85 6.81
C LEU A 8 -7.39 41.00 8.29
N ARG A 9 -8.67 41.21 8.60
CA ARG A 9 -9.14 41.33 9.99
C ARG A 9 -9.09 39.99 10.71
N ALA A 10 -9.41 38.89 10.04
CA ALA A 10 -9.34 37.55 10.62
C ALA A 10 -7.89 37.11 10.93
N SER A 11 -6.92 37.46 10.08
CA SER A 11 -5.50 37.15 10.33
C SER A 11 -4.93 37.97 11.49
N ALA A 12 -5.28 39.25 11.58
CA ALA A 12 -4.82 40.14 12.66
C ALA A 12 -5.37 39.77 14.05
N TYR A 13 -6.57 39.18 14.13
CA TYR A 13 -7.13 38.68 15.39
C TYR A 13 -6.45 37.39 15.86
N ASN A 14 -6.00 36.54 14.92
CA ASN A 14 -5.32 35.29 15.26
C ASN A 14 -3.93 35.55 15.87
N ASP A 15 -3.23 36.59 15.40
CA ASP A 15 -1.94 37.01 15.95
C ASP A 15 -2.04 37.57 17.37
N ARG A 16 -3.12 38.32 17.68
CA ARG A 16 -3.36 38.85 19.03
C ARG A 16 -3.60 37.73 20.06
N LYS A 17 -4.29 36.66 19.67
CA LYS A 17 -4.56 35.51 20.56
C LYS A 17 -3.29 34.70 20.86
N ARG A 18 -2.32 34.71 19.94
CA ARG A 18 -1.01 34.03 20.11
C ARG A 18 -0.06 34.77 21.05
N LYS A 19 -0.23 36.08 21.22
CA LYS A 19 0.61 36.92 22.09
C LYS A 19 0.23 36.90 23.57
N SER A 20 -0.99 36.46 23.90
CA SER A 20 -1.51 36.47 25.28
C SER A 20 -1.13 35.24 26.11
N ASN A 21 -0.53 34.20 25.50
CA ASN A 21 -0.26 32.94 26.18
C ASN A 21 1.17 32.50 25.90
N GLY A 22 2.08 32.75 26.85
CA GLY A 22 3.39 32.08 26.89
C GLY A 22 4.58 33.02 26.83
N GLU A 23 4.96 33.54 27.99
CA GLU A 23 6.30 33.96 28.33
C GLU A 23 7.23 32.72 28.30
N ARG A 24 7.77 32.39 27.11
CA ARG A 24 8.94 31.50 26.95
C ARG A 24 9.78 31.98 25.76
N ASP A 25 10.92 32.56 26.12
CA ASP A 25 12.21 32.50 25.45
C ASP A 25 12.28 32.62 23.90
N GLY A 26 12.72 33.79 23.43
CA GLY A 26 13.97 33.84 22.66
C GLY A 26 14.00 33.43 21.18
N GLY A 27 12.90 33.08 20.53
CA GLY A 27 12.88 32.78 19.09
C GLY A 27 12.15 33.85 18.27
N LYS A 28 12.86 34.74 17.56
CA LYS A 28 12.25 35.57 16.51
C LYS A 28 11.45 34.65 15.58
N PRO A 29 10.16 34.91 15.28
CA PRO A 29 9.49 34.18 14.21
C PRO A 29 10.18 34.60 12.92
N THR A 30 11.14 33.80 12.47
CA THR A 30 11.66 33.88 11.11
C THR A 30 10.44 33.70 10.22
N SER A 31 9.93 34.81 9.67
CA SER A 31 8.99 34.77 8.57
C SER A 31 9.67 33.89 7.53
N LYS A 32 9.22 32.64 7.38
CA LYS A 32 9.65 31.77 6.29
C LYS A 32 9.37 32.60 5.04
N LYS A 33 10.40 33.19 4.46
CA LYS A 33 10.29 33.91 3.19
C LYS A 33 9.78 32.84 2.24
N ILE A 34 8.53 32.97 1.82
CA ILE A 34 7.94 32.09 0.83
C ILE A 34 8.81 32.32 -0.40
N GLU A 35 9.59 31.32 -0.79
CA GLU A 35 10.41 31.41 -1.98
C GLU A 35 9.48 31.72 -3.17
N PRO A 36 9.90 32.59 -4.10
CA PRO A 36 9.10 32.88 -5.29
C PRO A 36 8.73 31.56 -5.98
N PHE A 37 7.44 31.41 -6.28
CA PHE A 37 6.94 30.20 -6.94
C PHE A 37 7.51 30.10 -8.36
N ASP A 38 8.28 29.06 -8.62
CA ASP A 38 8.77 28.72 -9.95
C ASP A 38 7.90 27.59 -10.54
N PRO A 39 7.12 27.86 -11.61
CA PRO A 39 6.22 26.88 -12.20
C PRO A 39 6.96 25.68 -12.81
N LEU A 40 8.18 25.86 -13.30
CA LEU A 40 8.95 24.77 -13.91
C LEU A 40 9.41 23.79 -12.83
N MET A 41 9.98 24.30 -11.74
CA MET A 41 10.42 23.46 -10.62
C MET A 41 9.24 22.77 -9.92
N HIS A 42 8.08 23.43 -9.85
CA HIS A 42 6.87 22.81 -9.35
C HIS A 42 6.42 21.64 -10.24
N SER A 43 6.35 21.83 -11.56
CA SER A 43 5.91 20.77 -12.48
C SER A 43 6.79 19.52 -12.43
N ILE A 44 8.11 19.70 -12.33
CA ILE A 44 9.08 18.60 -12.21
C ILE A 44 8.87 17.83 -10.91
N LYS A 45 8.54 18.53 -9.82
CA LYS A 45 8.26 17.92 -8.52
C LYS A 45 6.97 17.11 -8.52
N GLU A 46 5.90 17.62 -9.11
CA GLU A 46 4.64 16.87 -9.25
C GLU A 46 4.83 15.61 -10.10
N LEU A 47 5.64 15.70 -11.17
CA LEU A 47 6.00 14.54 -11.98
C LEU A 47 6.81 13.51 -11.18
N ALA A 48 7.80 13.96 -10.39
CA ALA A 48 8.57 13.09 -9.53
C ALA A 48 7.67 12.36 -8.50
N ASP A 49 6.79 13.11 -7.82
CA ASP A 49 5.86 12.54 -6.85
C ASP A 49 4.88 11.54 -7.52
N ALA A 50 4.45 11.78 -8.76
CA ALA A 50 3.65 10.82 -9.52
C ALA A 50 4.42 9.53 -9.84
N TYR A 51 5.69 9.63 -10.26
CA TYR A 51 6.53 8.45 -10.48
C TYR A 51 6.76 7.65 -9.20
N SER A 52 7.02 8.31 -8.07
CA SER A 52 7.11 7.66 -6.77
C SER A 52 5.82 6.92 -6.43
N MET A 53 4.67 7.57 -6.62
CA MET A 53 3.36 6.98 -6.32
C MET A 53 3.15 5.68 -7.10
N TRP A 54 3.38 5.69 -8.41
CA TRP A 54 3.22 4.50 -9.25
C TRP A 54 4.19 3.37 -8.88
N LEU A 55 5.46 3.71 -8.64
CA LEU A 55 6.46 2.73 -8.22
C LEU A 55 6.02 2.03 -6.92
N VAL A 56 5.60 2.81 -5.92
CA VAL A 56 5.16 2.28 -4.63
C VAL A 56 3.89 1.43 -4.76
N ILE A 57 2.91 1.86 -5.54
CA ILE A 57 1.67 1.12 -5.75
C ILE A 57 1.97 -0.23 -6.43
N ILE A 58 2.74 -0.23 -7.52
CA ILE A 58 3.11 -1.46 -8.22
C ILE A 58 3.87 -2.40 -7.30
N TYR A 59 4.80 -1.86 -6.50
CA TYR A 59 5.52 -2.63 -5.51
C TYR A 59 4.61 -3.24 -4.45
N GLY A 60 3.66 -2.46 -3.89
CA GLY A 60 2.66 -2.94 -2.95
C GLY A 60 1.76 -4.04 -3.53
N VAL A 61 1.33 -3.90 -4.79
CA VAL A 61 0.57 -4.92 -5.53
C VAL A 61 1.38 -6.20 -5.68
N ALA A 62 2.63 -6.10 -6.12
CA ALA A 62 3.51 -7.25 -6.31
C ALA A 62 3.74 -8.01 -5.00
N VAL A 63 3.98 -7.29 -3.90
CA VAL A 63 4.15 -7.89 -2.56
C VAL A 63 2.85 -8.55 -2.09
N ALA A 64 1.70 -7.88 -2.21
CA ALA A 64 0.41 -8.44 -1.81
C ALA A 64 0.07 -9.72 -2.58
N ALA A 65 0.23 -9.70 -3.91
CA ALA A 65 0.01 -10.87 -4.77
C ALA A 65 1.03 -11.99 -4.47
N GLY A 66 2.30 -11.65 -4.26
CA GLY A 66 3.34 -12.61 -3.90
C GLY A 66 3.05 -13.30 -2.57
N ILE A 67 2.58 -12.57 -1.57
CA ILE A 67 2.17 -13.17 -0.29
C ILE A 67 0.98 -14.10 -0.48
N ARG A 68 -0.07 -13.63 -1.16
CA ARG A 68 -1.31 -14.40 -1.32
C ARG A 68 -1.12 -15.66 -2.17
N TYR A 69 -0.48 -15.55 -3.33
CA TYR A 69 -0.43 -16.61 -4.32
C TYR A 69 0.87 -17.42 -4.31
N LEU A 70 1.97 -16.88 -3.76
CA LEU A 70 3.24 -17.62 -3.69
C LEU A 70 3.56 -18.13 -2.29
N LEU A 71 3.48 -17.28 -1.27
CA LEU A 71 3.92 -17.64 0.09
C LEU A 71 2.85 -18.43 0.85
N MET A 72 1.61 -17.95 0.89
CA MET A 72 0.53 -18.56 1.67
C MET A 72 0.25 -20.03 1.29
N PRO A 73 0.25 -20.45 0.01
CA PRO A 73 0.06 -21.87 -0.33
C PRO A 73 1.24 -22.79 0.05
N ARG A 74 2.42 -22.22 0.33
CA ARG A 74 3.66 -22.98 0.59
C ARG A 74 4.02 -23.10 2.07
N ILE A 75 3.33 -22.36 2.94
CA ILE A 75 3.71 -22.24 4.36
C ILE A 75 2.61 -22.86 5.23
N GLU A 76 2.95 -23.94 5.93
CA GLU A 76 2.10 -24.63 6.91
C GLU A 76 2.28 -24.06 8.35
N GLY A 77 2.57 -22.76 8.45
CA GLY A 77 3.02 -22.09 9.68
C GLY A 77 2.08 -20.99 10.19
N PRO A 78 2.44 -20.31 11.30
CA PRO A 78 1.60 -19.28 11.89
C PRO A 78 1.42 -18.09 10.95
N GLY A 79 0.19 -17.92 10.46
CA GLY A 79 -0.23 -16.85 9.54
C GLY A 79 0.18 -15.43 9.92
N PRO A 80 0.28 -15.02 11.20
CA PRO A 80 0.71 -13.65 11.56
C PRO A 80 2.11 -13.28 11.10
N LEU A 81 3.04 -14.24 10.97
CA LEU A 81 4.43 -13.94 10.57
C LEU A 81 4.51 -13.41 9.13
N LEU A 82 3.58 -13.83 8.26
CA LEU A 82 3.49 -13.35 6.89
C LEU A 82 3.16 -11.86 6.78
N TYR A 83 2.45 -11.30 7.77
CA TYR A 83 2.11 -9.88 7.80
C TYR A 83 3.26 -8.99 8.26
N LEU A 84 4.30 -9.56 8.87
CA LEU A 84 5.51 -8.83 9.23
C LEU A 84 6.40 -8.55 8.01
N LEU A 85 6.38 -9.43 7.01
CA LEU A 85 7.23 -9.34 5.83
C LEU A 85 7.02 -8.02 5.05
N PRO A 86 5.79 -7.56 4.77
CA PRO A 86 5.53 -6.25 4.19
C PRO A 86 6.07 -5.09 5.02
N LEU A 87 5.92 -5.15 6.34
CA LEU A 87 6.45 -4.10 7.22
C LEU A 87 7.97 -4.02 7.11
N LEU A 88 8.67 -5.15 7.02
CA LEU A 88 10.11 -5.18 6.76
C LEU A 88 10.47 -4.65 5.37
N LEU A 89 9.71 -5.06 4.35
CA LEU A 89 9.89 -4.60 2.97
C LEU A 89 9.63 -3.10 2.79
N SER A 90 8.94 -2.42 3.71
CA SER A 90 8.79 -0.97 3.66
C SER A 90 10.14 -0.24 3.78
N ALA A 91 11.13 -0.84 4.47
CA ALA A 91 12.47 -0.28 4.58
C ALA A 91 13.22 -0.27 3.24
N THR A 92 12.82 -1.11 2.27
CA THR A 92 13.45 -1.18 0.94
C THR A 92 12.91 -0.14 -0.03
N ILE A 93 11.91 0.67 0.36
CA ILE A 93 11.33 1.70 -0.51
C ILE A 93 12.38 2.72 -0.95
N ILE A 94 13.19 3.22 -0.01
CA ILE A 94 14.25 4.20 -0.32
C ILE A 94 15.29 3.64 -1.31
N PRO A 95 15.91 2.46 -1.08
CA PRO A 95 16.85 1.92 -2.05
C PRO A 95 16.18 1.58 -3.39
N LEU A 96 14.93 1.14 -3.40
CA LEU A 96 14.19 0.86 -4.62
C LEU A 96 14.03 2.11 -5.50
N HIS A 97 13.70 3.26 -4.91
CA HIS A 97 13.62 4.53 -5.64
C HIS A 97 14.99 4.95 -6.19
N LYS A 98 16.07 4.75 -5.42
CA LYS A 98 17.43 5.08 -5.87
C LYS A 98 17.89 4.24 -7.06
N ILE A 99 17.42 3.00 -7.18
CA ILE A 99 17.77 2.09 -8.27
C ILE A 99 16.92 2.35 -9.52
N ILE A 100 15.61 2.58 -9.34
CA ILE A 100 14.66 2.64 -10.45
C ILE A 100 14.53 4.06 -11.02
N LEU A 101 14.51 5.08 -10.17
CA LEU A 101 14.27 6.45 -10.62
C LEU A 101 15.59 7.15 -11.00
N PRO A 102 15.58 7.97 -12.06
CA PRO A 102 16.69 8.85 -12.39
C PRO A 102 17.13 9.72 -11.20
N THR A 103 18.44 9.94 -11.07
CA THR A 103 19.05 10.74 -9.98
C THR A 103 18.43 12.13 -9.86
N LYS A 104 18.08 12.75 -11.00
CA LYS A 104 17.41 14.06 -11.07
C LYS A 104 16.12 14.14 -10.24
N TYR A 105 15.37 13.05 -10.13
CA TYR A 105 14.15 13.00 -9.32
C TYR A 105 14.45 12.62 -7.87
N ASN A 106 15.42 11.75 -7.64
CA ASN A 106 15.78 11.31 -6.29
C ASN A 106 16.32 12.44 -5.42
N GLU A 107 17.01 13.41 -6.01
CA GLU A 107 17.54 14.60 -5.33
C GLU A 107 16.44 15.56 -4.83
N LEU A 108 15.24 15.50 -5.43
CA LEU A 108 14.11 16.34 -5.04
C LEU A 108 13.34 15.80 -3.82
N TYR A 109 13.59 14.54 -3.43
CA TYR A 109 12.87 13.92 -2.33
C TYR A 109 13.42 14.34 -0.97
N THR A 110 12.49 14.76 -0.12
CA THR A 110 12.77 15.06 1.29
C THR A 110 12.29 13.93 2.19
N ASN A 111 12.63 13.98 3.48
CA ASN A 111 12.13 13.03 4.49
C ASN A 111 10.58 12.91 4.48
N GLY A 112 9.88 13.99 4.16
CA GLY A 112 8.41 13.97 4.04
C GLY A 112 7.92 13.12 2.87
N ASN A 113 8.60 13.14 1.72
CA ASN A 113 8.25 12.30 0.57
C ASN A 113 8.50 10.82 0.88
N TRP A 114 9.61 10.50 1.52
CA TRP A 114 9.93 9.13 1.92
C TRP A 114 8.91 8.56 2.91
N PHE A 115 8.51 9.35 3.90
CA PHE A 115 7.47 8.97 4.85
C PHE A 115 6.13 8.70 4.14
N ARG A 116 5.73 9.58 3.22
CA ARG A 116 4.51 9.38 2.41
C ARG A 116 4.59 8.11 1.57
N GLY A 117 5.73 7.82 0.95
CA GLY A 117 5.96 6.60 0.19
C GLY A 117 5.82 5.33 1.05
N ILE A 118 6.39 5.33 2.26
CA ILE A 118 6.24 4.23 3.22
C ILE A 118 4.77 4.02 3.61
N PHE A 119 4.07 5.10 3.94
CA PHE A 119 2.66 5.03 4.30
C PHE A 119 1.79 4.53 3.14
N LEU A 120 2.04 5.05 1.93
CA LEU A 120 1.35 4.62 0.73
C LEU A 120 1.56 3.12 0.48
N PHE A 121 2.79 2.62 0.63
CA PHE A 121 3.09 1.20 0.50
C PHE A 121 2.28 0.36 1.49
N ILE A 122 2.34 0.70 2.78
CA ILE A 122 1.67 -0.06 3.85
C ILE A 122 0.16 -0.09 3.61
N PHE A 123 -0.45 1.05 3.29
CA PHE A 123 -1.88 1.11 3.03
C PHE A 123 -2.28 0.40 1.73
N THR A 124 -1.49 0.52 0.67
CA THR A 124 -1.76 -0.19 -0.58
C THR A 124 -1.72 -1.70 -0.35
N TRP A 125 -0.68 -2.18 0.32
CA TRP A 125 -0.57 -3.59 0.69
C TRP A 125 -1.73 -4.05 1.57
N LEU A 126 -2.07 -3.33 2.65
CA LEU A 126 -3.20 -3.67 3.53
C LEU A 126 -4.52 -3.74 2.76
N ALA A 127 -4.82 -2.70 1.97
CA ALA A 127 -6.04 -2.64 1.18
C ALA A 127 -6.14 -3.83 0.21
N LEU A 128 -5.04 -4.14 -0.48
CA LEU A 128 -4.99 -5.29 -1.38
C LEU A 128 -5.08 -6.62 -0.64
N SER A 129 -4.44 -6.76 0.52
CA SER A 129 -4.60 -7.97 1.34
C SER A 129 -6.06 -8.22 1.70
N PHE A 130 -6.84 -7.19 2.03
CA PHE A 130 -8.27 -7.36 2.24
C PHE A 130 -9.02 -7.72 0.96
N ILE A 131 -8.73 -7.05 -0.16
CA ILE A 131 -9.35 -7.34 -1.45
C ILE A 131 -9.07 -8.78 -1.90
N LEU A 132 -7.82 -9.24 -1.79
CA LEU A 132 -7.38 -10.59 -2.19
C LEU A 132 -7.77 -11.69 -1.20
N SER A 133 -8.13 -11.34 0.04
CA SER A 133 -8.62 -12.30 1.04
C SER A 133 -10.13 -12.50 0.95
N ASN A 134 -10.85 -11.62 0.26
CA ASN A 134 -12.29 -11.76 0.05
C ASN A 134 -12.59 -12.59 -1.22
N PRO A 135 -13.66 -13.41 -1.24
CA PRO A 135 -14.21 -13.96 -2.48
C PRO A 135 -14.65 -12.80 -3.41
N PRO A 136 -14.46 -12.80 -4.75
CA PRO A 136 -14.14 -13.89 -5.70
C PRO A 136 -12.64 -14.12 -5.98
N LEU A 137 -11.73 -13.33 -5.42
CA LEU A 137 -10.28 -13.43 -5.70
C LEU A 137 -9.59 -14.47 -4.81
N ALA A 138 -10.15 -14.71 -3.63
CA ALA A 138 -9.68 -15.70 -2.68
C ALA A 138 -10.17 -17.12 -2.98
N ASP A 139 -11.32 -17.23 -3.64
CA ASP A 139 -12.06 -18.46 -3.89
C ASP A 139 -12.00 -18.82 -5.38
N ILE A 140 -10.76 -18.99 -5.88
CA ILE A 140 -10.52 -19.56 -7.21
C ILE A 140 -10.52 -21.07 -7.02
N ALA A 141 -11.71 -21.65 -6.91
CA ALA A 141 -11.87 -23.09 -6.99
C ALA A 141 -11.40 -23.56 -8.38
N PRO A 142 -10.78 -24.76 -8.49
CA PRO A 142 -10.54 -25.38 -9.79
C PRO A 142 -11.86 -25.39 -10.58
N PRO A 143 -11.83 -25.20 -11.91
CA PRO A 143 -13.05 -25.25 -12.71
C PRO A 143 -13.73 -26.60 -12.46
N THR A 144 -14.90 -26.57 -11.81
CA THR A 144 -15.73 -27.75 -11.66
C THR A 144 -16.18 -28.18 -13.05
N LEU A 145 -16.04 -29.46 -13.36
CA LEU A 145 -16.48 -30.00 -14.64
C LEU A 145 -17.99 -29.72 -14.77
N ALA A 146 -18.38 -28.92 -15.75
CA ALA A 146 -19.77 -28.65 -16.04
C ALA A 146 -20.47 -29.98 -16.41
N GLY A 147 -21.15 -30.58 -15.42
CA GLY A 147 -21.93 -31.81 -15.58
C GLY A 147 -21.32 -33.08 -14.99
N GLY A 148 -20.21 -33.03 -14.24
CA GLY A 148 -19.68 -34.18 -13.50
C GLY A 148 -20.29 -34.29 -12.10
N ILE A 149 -20.62 -35.51 -11.66
CA ILE A 149 -20.97 -35.80 -10.26
C ILE A 149 -19.74 -35.46 -9.41
N ASP A 150 -19.85 -34.43 -8.59
CA ASP A 150 -18.80 -33.99 -7.67
C ASP A 150 -18.96 -34.79 -6.36
N ILE A 151 -17.90 -35.44 -5.90
CA ILE A 151 -17.91 -36.17 -4.62
C ILE A 151 -17.06 -35.38 -3.64
N GLU A 152 -17.72 -34.93 -2.57
CA GLU A 152 -17.07 -34.32 -1.42
C GLU A 152 -16.11 -35.34 -0.79
N GLN A 153 -14.81 -35.07 -0.84
CA GLN A 153 -13.80 -35.91 -0.18
C GLN A 153 -14.04 -35.87 1.34
N THR A 154 -14.64 -36.94 1.85
CA THR A 154 -14.87 -37.19 3.28
C THR A 154 -13.85 -38.24 3.76
N GLU A 155 -13.56 -38.28 5.07
CA GLU A 155 -12.59 -39.21 5.69
C GLU A 155 -12.79 -40.71 5.38
N GLY A 156 -13.91 -41.11 4.77
CA GLY A 156 -14.18 -42.49 4.36
C GLY A 156 -13.77 -42.86 2.93
N ILE A 157 -13.20 -41.94 2.14
CA ILE A 157 -12.82 -42.19 0.74
C ILE A 157 -11.29 -42.26 0.63
N GLU A 158 -10.77 -43.42 0.22
CA GLU A 158 -9.34 -43.71 0.11
C GLU A 158 -8.77 -43.29 -1.26
N ASP A 159 -9.50 -43.56 -2.35
CA ASP A 159 -9.10 -43.13 -3.69
C ASP A 159 -10.32 -42.94 -4.61
N THR A 160 -10.18 -42.06 -5.59
CA THR A 160 -11.15 -41.86 -6.67
C THR A 160 -10.45 -41.87 -8.01
N THR A 161 -10.71 -42.90 -8.82
CA THR A 161 -10.12 -43.04 -10.15
C THR A 161 -11.20 -43.00 -11.23
N TRP A 162 -10.96 -42.22 -12.28
CA TRP A 162 -11.77 -42.17 -13.49
C TRP A 162 -10.97 -42.72 -14.68
N LYS A 163 -11.41 -43.85 -15.25
CA LYS A 163 -10.86 -44.42 -16.48
C LYS A 163 -11.99 -44.94 -17.37
N ASP A 164 -11.93 -44.61 -18.66
CA ASP A 164 -12.80 -45.15 -19.71
C ASP A 164 -14.32 -45.10 -19.41
N GLY A 165 -14.79 -44.02 -18.75
CA GLY A 165 -16.22 -43.85 -18.44
C GLY A 165 -16.69 -44.55 -17.17
N ILE A 166 -15.78 -45.17 -16.41
CA ILE A 166 -16.07 -45.84 -15.14
C ILE A 166 -15.44 -45.02 -14.01
N TYR A 167 -16.26 -44.69 -13.02
CA TYR A 167 -15.85 -44.01 -11.80
C TYR A 167 -15.75 -45.03 -10.67
N THR A 168 -14.54 -45.22 -10.14
CA THR A 168 -14.26 -46.13 -9.03
C THR A 168 -14.02 -45.30 -7.76
N ILE A 169 -14.70 -45.68 -6.68
CA ILE A 169 -14.55 -45.10 -5.35
C ILE A 169 -14.06 -46.21 -4.44
N ASP A 170 -12.84 -46.07 -3.95
CA ASP A 170 -12.31 -46.96 -2.92
C ASP A 170 -12.66 -46.37 -1.55
N LEU A 171 -13.34 -47.18 -0.73
CA LEU A 171 -13.79 -46.79 0.61
C LEU A 171 -12.87 -47.43 1.65
N ASN A 172 -12.42 -46.62 2.59
CA ASN A 172 -11.65 -47.10 3.73
C ASN A 172 -12.64 -47.75 4.73
N GLN A 173 -12.61 -49.07 4.90
CA GLN A 173 -13.41 -49.78 5.90
C GLN A 173 -12.72 -49.81 7.27
#